data_AF-A0A0G0JV43-F1
#
_entry.id   AF-A0A0G0JV43-F1
#
_cell.length_a   1.000
_cell.length_b   1.000
_cell.length_c   1.000
_cell.angle_alpha   90.00
_cell.angle_beta   90.00
_cell.angle_gamma   90.00
#
_symmetry.space_group_name_H-M   'P 1'
#
loop_
_entity.id
_entity.type
_entity.pdbx_description
1 polymer ?
#
loop_
_entity_poly.entity_id
_entity_poly.type
_entity_poly.pdbx_seq_one_letter_code
_entity_poly.pdbx_strand_id
1 'polypeptide(L)'
;MDKLIEWISGNYGWIVSLFIQGFIAYHVFFLSQRLSNRERLKHKESIKKKADELLSEIRRKKLNSEVYLVNINRYFKDYPSNKEKRFEGYSHIKAEIKTTRFDGIEFFAEMPREVYRKPDGRLSFKGNKKEHVFNAFPVGVVPYEWIEHVDTAGDEYAYVPLFYCHFKGRTNWRFWKQFLFFGYPYKQMLYYRLSDVYNERNDPMEMKYAYIDESISKS
;
A
#
# COMPACT_ATOMS: atom_id res chain seq x y z
N MET A 1 5.24 -56.35 5.80
CA MET A 1 6.19 -55.25 5.54
C MET A 1 7.17 -55.62 4.44
N ASP A 2 7.64 -56.86 4.39
CA ASP A 2 8.70 -57.31 3.47
C ASP A 2 8.34 -57.18 1.98
N LYS A 3 7.10 -57.52 1.58
CA LYS A 3 6.63 -57.34 0.19
C LYS A 3 6.60 -55.89 -0.29
N LEU A 4 6.35 -54.94 0.62
CA LEU A 4 6.34 -53.52 0.29
C LEU A 4 7.78 -53.02 0.09
N ILE A 5 8.71 -53.47 0.92
CA ILE A 5 10.13 -53.11 0.86
C ILE A 5 10.78 -53.71 -0.39
N GLU A 6 10.48 -54.97 -0.73
CA GLU A 6 10.92 -55.59 -1.98
C GLU A 6 10.39 -54.84 -3.21
N TRP A 7 9.10 -54.49 -3.21
CA TRP A 7 8.50 -53.74 -4.33
C TRP A 7 9.10 -52.34 -4.48
N ILE A 8 9.32 -51.61 -3.38
CA ILE A 8 9.98 -50.29 -3.39
C ILE A 8 11.42 -50.43 -3.88
N SER A 9 12.15 -51.46 -3.45
CA SER A 9 13.54 -51.69 -3.86
C SER A 9 13.66 -52.04 -5.35
N GLY A 10 12.74 -52.84 -5.90
CA GLY A 10 12.72 -53.21 -7.31
C GLY A 10 12.29 -52.06 -8.24
N ASN A 11 11.54 -51.08 -7.72
CA ASN A 11 11.04 -49.93 -8.48
C ASN A 11 11.70 -48.60 -8.07
N TYR A 12 12.81 -48.65 -7.32
CA TYR A 12 13.46 -47.48 -6.73
C TYR A 12 13.81 -46.41 -7.77
N GLY A 13 14.36 -46.80 -8.93
CA GLY A 13 14.71 -45.87 -10.00
C GLY A 13 13.51 -45.10 -10.58
N TRP A 14 12.36 -45.77 -10.72
CA TRP A 14 11.13 -45.14 -11.19
C TRP A 14 10.56 -44.15 -10.16
N ILE A 15 10.57 -44.54 -8.88
CA ILE A 15 10.12 -43.69 -7.77
C ILE A 15 10.98 -42.42 -7.68
N VAL A 16 12.32 -42.56 -7.70
CA VAL A 16 13.24 -41.43 -7.67
C VAL A 16 13.04 -40.52 -8.88
N SER A 17 12.86 -41.09 -10.08
CA SER A 17 12.57 -40.31 -11.29
C SER A 17 11.28 -39.48 -11.16
N LEU A 18 10.21 -40.06 -10.60
CA LEU A 18 8.95 -39.35 -10.35
C LEU A 18 9.12 -38.19 -9.37
N PHE A 19 9.86 -38.40 -8.28
CA PHE A 19 10.16 -37.34 -7.31
C PHE A 19 10.98 -36.21 -7.96
N ILE A 20 11.99 -36.54 -8.75
CA ILE A 20 12.81 -35.55 -9.46
C ILE A 20 11.95 -34.76 -10.45
N GLN A 21 11.10 -35.43 -11.24
CA GLN A 21 10.20 -34.75 -12.19
C GLN A 21 9.20 -33.83 -11.47
N GLY A 22 8.60 -34.30 -10.38
CA GLY A 22 7.70 -33.47 -9.56
C GLY A 22 8.41 -32.26 -8.95
N PHE A 23 9.64 -32.45 -8.47
CA PHE A 23 10.46 -31.37 -7.91
C PHE A 23 10.86 -30.33 -8.96
N ILE A 24 11.27 -30.78 -10.15
CA ILE A 24 11.58 -29.91 -11.29
C ILE A 24 10.32 -29.16 -11.74
N ALA A 25 9.19 -29.85 -11.92
CA ALA A 25 7.94 -29.22 -12.31
C ALA A 25 7.47 -28.18 -11.30
N TYR A 26 7.58 -28.47 -10.00
CA TYR A 26 7.31 -27.51 -8.93
C TYR A 26 8.23 -26.28 -9.02
N HIS A 27 9.53 -26.47 -9.24
CA HIS A 27 10.47 -25.35 -9.37
C HIS A 27 10.24 -24.54 -10.64
N VAL A 28 9.97 -25.18 -11.78
CA VAL A 28 9.66 -24.50 -13.05
C VAL A 28 8.36 -23.72 -12.93
N PHE A 29 7.33 -24.29 -12.30
CA PHE A 29 6.08 -23.61 -12.01
C PHE A 29 6.28 -22.43 -11.04
N PHE A 30 7.06 -22.61 -9.99
CA PHE A 30 7.36 -21.54 -9.04
C PHE A 30 8.18 -20.41 -9.69
N LEU A 31 9.13 -20.75 -10.55
CA LEU A 31 9.91 -19.80 -11.35
C LEU A 31 9.06 -19.10 -12.40
N SER A 32 8.10 -19.79 -13.02
CA SER A 32 7.18 -19.18 -14.00
C SER A 32 6.14 -18.28 -13.34
N GLN A 33 5.69 -18.62 -12.13
CA GLN A 33 4.80 -17.76 -11.33
C GLN A 33 5.50 -16.55 -10.74
N ARG A 34 6.82 -16.61 -10.55
CA ARG A 34 7.60 -15.46 -10.12
C ARG A 34 7.74 -14.54 -11.33
N LEU A 35 6.71 -13.72 -11.57
CA LEU A 35 6.68 -12.63 -12.54
C LEU A 35 8.10 -12.16 -12.81
N SER A 36 8.55 -12.34 -14.04
CA SER A 36 9.92 -11.99 -14.41
C SER A 36 10.19 -10.57 -13.91
N ASN A 37 11.39 -10.25 -13.43
CA ASN A 37 11.71 -8.89 -12.99
C ASN A 37 11.32 -7.86 -14.07
N ARG A 38 11.37 -8.26 -15.34
CA ARG A 38 10.87 -7.48 -16.47
C ARG A 38 9.38 -7.18 -16.41
N GLU A 39 8.54 -8.14 -16.06
CA GLU A 39 7.09 -7.96 -15.92
C GLU A 39 6.76 -7.08 -14.71
N ARG A 40 7.45 -7.28 -13.58
CA ARG A 40 7.33 -6.40 -12.41
C ARG A 40 7.70 -4.95 -12.74
N LEU A 41 8.75 -4.75 -13.54
CA LEU A 41 9.16 -3.43 -14.02
C LEU A 41 8.11 -2.83 -14.98
N LYS A 42 7.64 -3.58 -15.98
CA LYS A 42 6.58 -3.14 -16.89
C LYS A 42 5.31 -2.76 -16.14
N HIS A 43 4.92 -3.55 -15.16
CA HIS A 43 3.77 -3.29 -14.30
C HIS A 43 3.96 -2.00 -13.51
N LYS A 44 5.09 -1.86 -12.81
CA LYS A 44 5.46 -0.63 -12.11
C LYS A 44 5.40 0.59 -13.02
N GLU A 45 5.99 0.51 -14.21
CA GLU A 45 6.01 1.61 -15.18
C GLU A 45 4.60 1.98 -15.65
N SER A 46 3.75 0.98 -15.92
CA SER A 46 2.35 1.17 -16.31
C SER A 46 1.55 1.88 -15.23
N ILE A 47 1.62 1.40 -13.98
CA ILE A 47 0.91 2.02 -12.84
C ILE A 47 1.44 3.43 -12.57
N LYS A 48 2.77 3.59 -12.57
CA LYS A 48 3.40 4.90 -12.34
C LYS A 48 2.98 5.90 -13.41
N LYS A 49 2.99 5.52 -14.68
CA LYS A 49 2.59 6.38 -15.80
C LYS A 49 1.16 6.89 -15.62
N LYS A 50 0.20 6.00 -15.33
CA LYS A 50 -1.19 6.39 -15.07
C LYS A 50 -1.32 7.36 -13.89
N ALA A 51 -0.59 7.11 -12.81
CA ALA A 51 -0.60 7.96 -11.62
C ALA A 51 0.05 9.34 -11.88
N ASP A 52 1.14 9.39 -12.64
CA ASP A 52 1.81 10.64 -13.03
C ASP A 52 0.93 11.47 -13.97
N GLU A 53 0.25 10.83 -14.93
CA GLU A 53 -0.73 11.48 -15.81
C GLU A 53 -1.89 12.07 -15.01
N LEU A 54 -2.45 11.28 -14.07
CA LEU A 54 -3.50 11.74 -13.16
C LEU A 54 -3.04 12.94 -12.31
N LEU A 55 -1.86 12.86 -11.69
CA LEU A 55 -1.30 13.96 -10.90
C LEU A 55 -1.06 15.21 -11.76
N SER A 56 -0.54 15.04 -12.97
CA SER A 56 -0.35 16.15 -13.90
C SER A 56 -1.68 16.81 -14.28
N GLU A 57 -2.73 16.02 -14.48
CA GLU A 57 -4.07 16.53 -14.79
C GLU A 57 -4.66 17.29 -13.60
N ILE A 58 -4.61 16.70 -12.40
CA ILE A 58 -5.06 17.32 -11.15
C ILE A 58 -4.41 18.69 -10.96
N ARG A 59 -3.07 18.76 -11.12
CA ARG A 59 -2.31 20.00 -10.95
C ARG A 59 -2.65 21.05 -12.02
N ARG A 60 -2.69 20.64 -13.29
CA ARG A 60 -2.97 21.54 -14.42
C ARG A 60 -4.38 22.12 -14.34
N LYS A 61 -5.37 21.29 -14.00
CA LYS A 61 -6.79 21.68 -13.94
C LYS A 61 -7.24 22.13 -12.54
N LYS A 62 -6.35 22.12 -11.55
CA LYS A 62 -6.66 22.39 -10.13
C LYS A 62 -7.83 21.57 -9.60
N LEU A 63 -7.88 20.28 -9.97
CA LEU A 63 -8.93 19.35 -9.53
C LEU A 63 -8.66 18.88 -8.09
N ASN A 64 -9.65 18.22 -7.51
CA ASN A 64 -9.48 17.49 -6.26
C ASN A 64 -8.53 16.29 -6.49
N SER A 65 -7.63 16.04 -5.53
CA SER A 65 -6.72 14.89 -5.49
C SER A 65 -7.34 13.62 -4.88
N GLU A 66 -8.64 13.65 -4.58
CA GLU A 66 -9.40 12.53 -4.06
C GLU A 66 -9.37 11.30 -4.97
N VAL A 67 -9.12 10.15 -4.37
CA VAL A 67 -9.08 8.83 -5.01
C VAL A 67 -9.58 7.77 -4.04
N TYR A 68 -10.04 6.63 -4.55
CA TYR A 68 -10.38 5.47 -3.72
C TYR A 68 -9.33 4.36 -3.89
N LEU A 69 -8.84 3.86 -2.76
CA LEU A 69 -8.06 2.63 -2.70
C LEU A 69 -9.05 1.47 -2.52
N VAL A 70 -9.25 0.68 -3.57
CA VAL A 70 -10.23 -0.41 -3.61
C VAL A 70 -9.53 -1.73 -3.30
N ASN A 71 -10.06 -2.51 -2.36
CA ASN A 71 -9.53 -3.82 -2.04
C ASN A 71 -9.99 -4.84 -3.08
N ILE A 72 -9.09 -5.28 -3.96
CA ILE A 72 -9.43 -6.18 -5.08
C ILE A 72 -10.01 -7.52 -4.61
N ASN A 73 -9.59 -8.01 -3.44
CA ASN A 73 -10.09 -9.27 -2.86
C ASN A 73 -11.58 -9.19 -2.44
N ARG A 74 -12.11 -7.96 -2.36
CA ARG A 74 -13.46 -7.62 -1.92
C ARG A 74 -14.30 -6.95 -2.98
N TYR A 75 -13.67 -6.38 -4.02
CA TYR A 75 -14.34 -5.64 -5.07
C TYR A 75 -15.56 -6.40 -5.63
N PHE A 76 -15.39 -7.64 -6.07
CA PHE A 76 -16.49 -8.45 -6.63
C PHE A 76 -17.48 -9.01 -5.60
N LYS A 77 -17.26 -8.80 -4.29
CA LYS A 77 -18.10 -9.36 -3.22
C LYS A 77 -19.02 -8.31 -2.62
N ASP A 78 -18.50 -7.14 -2.32
CA ASP A 78 -19.23 -6.14 -1.56
C ASP A 78 -18.96 -4.69 -1.94
N TYR A 79 -18.08 -4.38 -2.88
CA TYR A 79 -18.01 -3.02 -3.41
C TYR A 79 -19.31 -2.69 -4.20
N PRO A 80 -19.88 -1.48 -4.09
CA PRO A 80 -19.39 -0.29 -3.37
C PRO A 80 -19.80 -0.21 -1.89
N SER A 81 -20.44 -1.24 -1.32
CA SER A 81 -20.77 -1.26 0.10
C SER A 81 -19.52 -1.35 0.98
N ASN A 82 -19.39 -0.48 1.99
CA ASN A 82 -18.29 -0.53 2.96
C ASN A 82 -18.80 -1.02 4.32
N LYS A 83 -18.63 -2.31 4.61
CA LYS A 83 -19.08 -2.90 5.88
C LYS A 83 -17.91 -3.02 6.86
N GLU A 84 -17.46 -1.88 7.39
CA GLU A 84 -16.30 -1.79 8.31
C GLU A 84 -16.39 -2.70 9.54
N LYS A 85 -17.62 -3.04 9.96
CA LYS A 85 -17.91 -3.86 11.15
C LYS A 85 -17.78 -5.38 10.90
N ARG A 86 -17.53 -5.84 9.67
CA ARG A 86 -17.37 -7.27 9.36
C ARG A 86 -15.93 -7.72 9.56
N PHE A 87 -15.74 -9.01 9.88
CA PHE A 87 -14.44 -9.69 9.98
C PHE A 87 -13.62 -9.72 8.68
N GLU A 88 -14.17 -9.20 7.57
CA GLU A 88 -13.47 -9.10 6.29
C GLU A 88 -12.82 -7.71 6.02
N GLY A 89 -13.18 -6.64 6.74
CA GLY A 89 -12.50 -5.33 6.72
C GLY A 89 -13.14 -4.31 5.78
N TYR A 90 -12.32 -3.47 5.16
CA TYR A 90 -12.75 -2.43 4.21
C TYR A 90 -12.76 -2.95 2.76
N SER A 91 -13.83 -2.67 2.02
CA SER A 91 -13.90 -2.92 0.57
C SER A 91 -13.18 -1.82 -0.21
N HIS A 92 -13.18 -0.59 0.31
CA HIS A 92 -12.44 0.54 -0.21
C HIS A 92 -12.13 1.55 0.90
N ILE A 93 -11.15 2.41 0.68
CA ILE A 93 -10.78 3.53 1.56
C ILE A 93 -10.59 4.78 0.71
N LYS A 94 -11.20 5.88 1.12
CA LYS A 94 -10.98 7.21 0.54
C LYS A 94 -9.61 7.75 0.95
N ALA A 95 -8.88 8.31 0.00
CA ALA A 95 -7.58 8.93 0.21
C ALA A 95 -7.36 10.09 -0.76
N GLU A 96 -6.26 10.82 -0.63
CA GLU A 96 -5.82 11.80 -1.64
C GLU A 96 -4.46 11.43 -2.19
N ILE A 97 -4.31 11.39 -3.51
CA ILE A 97 -3.02 11.09 -4.14
C ILE A 97 -2.05 12.27 -3.95
N LYS A 98 -0.88 11.99 -3.38
CA LYS A 98 0.16 12.99 -3.11
C LYS A 98 1.20 13.05 -4.22
N THR A 99 1.90 11.93 -4.43
CA THR A 99 2.99 11.84 -5.41
C THR A 99 3.35 10.39 -5.71
N THR A 100 4.07 10.15 -6.81
CA THR A 100 4.69 8.86 -7.12
C THR A 100 6.13 8.81 -6.60
N ARG A 101 6.60 7.61 -6.28
CA ARG A 101 7.96 7.33 -5.78
C ARG A 101 8.62 6.21 -6.56
N PHE A 102 9.86 5.88 -6.20
CA PHE A 102 10.52 4.71 -6.79
C PHE A 102 9.93 3.38 -6.28
N ASP A 103 9.37 3.36 -5.07
CA ASP A 103 8.89 2.17 -4.35
C ASP A 103 7.37 2.04 -4.26
N GLY A 104 6.62 3.05 -4.66
CA GLY A 104 5.15 3.04 -4.61
C GLY A 104 4.53 4.40 -4.90
N ILE A 105 3.28 4.57 -4.48
CA ILE A 105 2.55 5.82 -4.55
C ILE A 105 2.20 6.28 -3.13
N GLU A 106 2.36 7.57 -2.87
CA GLU A 106 2.01 8.21 -1.61
C GLU A 106 0.59 8.75 -1.66
N PHE A 107 -0.16 8.48 -0.59
CA PHE A 107 -1.50 9.00 -0.39
C PHE A 107 -1.61 9.64 0.97
N PHE A 108 -2.29 10.78 1.07
CA PHE A 108 -2.72 11.30 2.37
C PHE A 108 -3.77 10.34 2.93
N ALA A 109 -3.43 9.72 4.06
CA ALA A 109 -4.17 8.59 4.60
C ALA A 109 -5.22 8.99 5.64
N GLU A 110 -5.01 10.11 6.33
CA GLU A 110 -5.83 10.58 7.45
C GLU A 110 -5.78 12.11 7.51
N MET A 111 -6.63 12.70 8.35
CA MET A 111 -6.55 14.13 8.67
C MET A 111 -5.22 14.49 9.35
N PRO A 112 -4.75 15.75 9.24
CA PRO A 112 -3.55 16.20 9.92
C PRO A 112 -3.66 16.01 11.44
N ARG A 113 -2.56 15.58 12.05
CA ARG A 113 -2.46 15.34 13.48
C ARG A 113 -1.56 16.38 14.12
N GLU A 114 -2.01 16.95 15.22
CA GLU A 114 -1.19 17.86 16.01
C GLU A 114 0.03 17.13 16.58
N VAL A 115 1.21 17.76 16.46
CA VAL A 115 2.47 17.27 17.01
C VAL A 115 2.98 18.25 18.05
N TYR A 116 3.37 17.69 19.18
CA TYR A 116 3.86 18.43 20.35
C TYR A 116 5.32 18.07 20.62
N ARG A 117 6.11 19.05 21.06
CA ARG A 117 7.49 18.83 21.53
C ARG A 117 7.50 18.84 23.04
N LYS A 118 7.94 17.72 23.61
CA LYS A 118 8.03 17.53 25.06
C LYS A 118 9.25 18.26 25.63
N PRO A 119 9.28 18.50 26.95
CA PRO A 119 10.43 19.13 27.61
C PRO A 119 11.76 18.40 27.39
N ASP A 120 11.71 17.08 27.14
CA ASP A 120 12.87 16.25 26.80
C ASP A 120 13.27 16.31 25.31
N GLY A 121 12.63 17.19 24.53
CA GLY A 121 12.88 17.38 23.10
C GLY A 121 12.15 16.40 22.18
N ARG A 122 11.54 15.33 22.70
CA ARG A 122 10.89 14.30 21.87
C ARG A 122 9.56 14.80 21.29
N LEU A 123 9.24 14.35 20.08
CA LEU A 123 7.96 14.59 19.44
C LEU A 123 6.91 13.57 19.91
N SER A 124 5.67 14.02 20.13
CA SER A 124 4.54 13.15 20.47
C SER A 124 3.25 13.65 19.82
N PHE A 125 2.32 12.73 19.56
CA PHE A 125 0.94 13.06 19.19
C PHE A 125 0.05 13.39 20.39
N LYS A 126 0.58 13.38 21.62
CA LYS A 126 -0.13 13.80 22.83
C LYS A 126 0.57 14.98 23.47
N GLY A 127 -0.19 16.01 23.80
CA GLY A 127 0.35 17.17 24.49
C GLY A 127 -0.70 18.25 24.70
N ASN A 128 -0.22 19.39 25.19
CA ASN A 128 -1.04 20.55 25.46
C ASN A 128 -0.82 21.63 24.40
N LYS A 129 -1.76 22.56 24.24
CA LYS A 129 -1.64 23.65 23.24
C LYS A 129 -0.34 24.46 23.32
N LYS A 130 0.26 24.60 24.52
CA LYS A 130 1.54 25.30 24.70
C LYS A 130 2.75 24.53 24.16
N GLU A 131 2.63 23.21 24.02
CA GLU A 131 3.68 22.31 23.52
C GLU A 131 3.55 22.06 22.00
N HIS A 132 2.49 22.58 21.37
CA HIS A 132 2.23 22.39 19.95
C HIS A 132 3.32 23.03 19.12
N VAL A 133 3.76 22.33 18.06
CA VAL A 133 4.80 22.82 17.17
C VAL A 133 4.30 22.88 15.73
N PHE A 134 3.69 21.82 15.23
CA PHE A 134 3.18 21.76 13.86
C PHE A 134 2.11 20.67 13.70
N ASN A 135 1.45 20.67 12.56
CA ASN A 135 0.55 19.59 12.15
C ASN A 135 1.27 18.63 11.22
N ALA A 136 1.26 17.34 11.57
CA ALA A 136 1.79 16.28 10.74
C ALA A 136 0.68 15.65 9.89
N PHE A 137 0.91 15.58 8.59
CA PHE A 137 0.08 14.94 7.59
C PHE A 137 0.49 13.46 7.48
N PRO A 138 -0.39 12.51 7.85
CA PRO A 138 -0.11 11.10 7.67
C PRO A 138 -0.17 10.74 6.18
N VAL A 139 0.95 10.28 5.63
CA VAL A 139 1.08 9.79 4.25
C VAL A 139 1.38 8.30 4.19
N GLY A 140 0.43 7.52 3.66
CA GLY A 140 0.57 6.09 3.44
C GLY A 140 1.23 5.76 2.10
N VAL A 141 2.14 4.78 2.09
CA VAL A 141 2.78 4.30 0.84
C VAL A 141 2.14 2.99 0.40
N VAL A 142 1.55 2.97 -0.79
CA VAL A 142 1.08 1.73 -1.45
C VAL A 142 2.14 1.30 -2.47
N PRO A 143 2.80 0.13 -2.29
CA PRO A 143 3.77 -0.38 -3.26
C PRO A 143 3.14 -0.65 -4.63
N TYR A 144 3.89 -0.46 -5.71
CA TYR A 144 3.41 -0.78 -7.06
C TYR A 144 2.97 -2.23 -7.22
N GLU A 145 3.68 -3.15 -6.57
CA GLU A 145 3.36 -4.58 -6.54
C GLU A 145 2.07 -4.92 -5.75
N TRP A 146 1.49 -3.95 -5.05
CA TRP A 146 0.19 -4.12 -4.39
C TRP A 146 -0.94 -3.52 -5.22
N ILE A 147 -0.66 -2.73 -6.24
CA ILE A 147 -1.67 -2.10 -7.10
C ILE A 147 -1.82 -2.99 -8.33
N GLU A 148 -3.00 -3.58 -8.52
CA GLU A 148 -3.31 -4.41 -9.69
C GLU A 148 -3.69 -3.56 -10.89
N HIS A 149 -4.49 -2.52 -10.65
CA HIS A 149 -5.04 -1.66 -11.70
C HIS A 149 -5.29 -0.25 -11.20
N VAL A 150 -5.25 0.72 -12.11
CA VAL A 150 -5.68 2.10 -11.88
C VAL A 150 -6.66 2.49 -12.97
N ASP A 151 -7.87 2.84 -12.52
CA ASP A 151 -8.89 3.50 -13.32
C ASP A 151 -8.85 5.00 -13.00
N THR A 152 -8.42 5.80 -13.96
CA THR A 152 -8.29 7.25 -13.79
C THR A 152 -9.61 8.00 -14.00
N ALA A 153 -10.60 7.37 -14.65
CA ALA A 153 -11.91 7.98 -14.87
C ALA A 153 -12.84 7.77 -13.66
N GLY A 154 -12.64 6.65 -12.95
CA GLY A 154 -13.53 6.23 -11.88
C GLY A 154 -14.72 5.45 -12.42
N ASP A 155 -15.57 4.98 -11.51
CA ASP A 155 -16.77 4.21 -11.83
C ASP A 155 -18.06 5.00 -11.57
N GLU A 156 -19.20 4.35 -11.82
CA GLU A 156 -20.54 4.90 -11.61
C GLU A 156 -20.93 5.13 -10.14
N TYR A 157 -20.09 4.75 -9.18
CA TYR A 157 -20.39 4.86 -7.75
C TYR A 157 -19.57 5.94 -7.08
N ALA A 158 -18.26 5.94 -7.29
CA ALA A 158 -17.31 6.83 -6.65
C ALA A 158 -17.10 8.13 -7.45
N TYR A 159 -17.19 8.07 -8.79
CA TYR A 159 -16.89 9.20 -9.69
C TYR A 159 -15.51 9.85 -9.47
N VAL A 160 -14.58 9.10 -8.87
CA VAL A 160 -13.20 9.51 -8.60
C VAL A 160 -12.27 8.38 -9.01
N PRO A 161 -10.98 8.66 -9.32
CA PRO A 161 -10.04 7.63 -9.70
C PRO A 161 -9.96 6.49 -8.68
N LEU A 162 -9.89 5.26 -9.18
CA LEU A 162 -9.84 4.03 -8.39
C LEU A 162 -8.48 3.35 -8.53
N PHE A 163 -7.85 3.05 -7.40
CA PHE A 163 -6.65 2.25 -7.31
C PHE A 163 -7.02 0.88 -6.74
N TYR A 164 -7.07 -0.13 -7.60
CA TYR A 164 -7.35 -1.50 -7.21
C TYR A 164 -6.10 -2.10 -6.58
N CYS A 165 -6.15 -2.34 -5.28
CA CYS A 165 -5.01 -2.74 -4.48
C CYS A 165 -5.28 -4.05 -3.73
N HIS A 166 -4.23 -4.84 -3.54
CA HIS A 166 -4.19 -5.85 -2.50
C HIS A 166 -3.87 -5.20 -1.16
N PHE A 167 -4.84 -5.23 -0.25
CA PHE A 167 -4.61 -4.76 1.11
C PHE A 167 -3.79 -5.82 1.85
N LYS A 168 -2.48 -5.58 1.99
CA LYS A 168 -1.51 -6.49 2.63
C LYS A 168 -0.83 -5.87 3.85
N GLY A 169 -0.99 -4.56 4.05
CA GLY A 169 -0.41 -3.81 5.15
C GLY A 169 -1.00 -4.21 6.48
N ARG A 170 -0.21 -4.05 7.55
CA ARG A 170 -0.73 -4.19 8.90
C ARG A 170 -1.22 -2.83 9.37
N THR A 171 -2.43 -2.79 9.90
CA THR A 171 -2.93 -1.57 10.52
C THR A 171 -2.16 -1.25 11.80
N ASN A 172 -1.94 0.03 12.09
CA ASN A 172 -1.40 0.52 13.37
C ASN A 172 -2.51 0.70 14.44
N TRP A 173 -3.70 0.14 14.22
CA TRP A 173 -4.81 0.17 15.18
C TRP A 173 -4.47 -0.56 16.49
N ARG A 174 -5.29 -0.33 17.53
CA ARG A 174 -5.21 -0.99 18.86
C ARG A 174 -4.78 -2.46 18.75
N PHE A 175 -3.86 -2.87 19.61
CA PHE A 175 -3.20 -4.19 19.71
C PHE A 175 -4.05 -5.39 19.23
N TRP A 176 -5.30 -5.51 19.67
CA TRP A 176 -6.18 -6.62 19.31
C TRP A 176 -6.60 -6.68 17.84
N LYS A 177 -6.75 -5.52 17.17
CA LYS A 177 -7.14 -5.48 15.75
C LYS A 177 -5.99 -5.82 14.79
N GLN A 178 -4.75 -5.87 15.28
CA GLN A 178 -3.59 -6.32 14.51
C GLN A 178 -3.62 -7.85 14.24
N PHE A 179 -4.35 -8.61 15.06
CA PHE A 179 -4.48 -10.06 14.94
C PHE A 179 -5.59 -10.51 13.97
N LEU A 180 -6.39 -9.57 13.46
CA LEU A 180 -7.45 -9.85 12.50
C LEU A 180 -6.83 -9.89 11.09
N PHE A 181 -7.31 -10.79 10.22
CA PHE A 181 -6.82 -10.96 8.84
C PHE A 181 -7.15 -9.78 7.90
N PHE A 182 -7.35 -8.59 8.45
CA PHE A 182 -7.58 -7.37 7.68
C PHE A 182 -6.25 -6.81 7.21
N GLY A 183 -6.08 -6.78 5.90
CA GLY A 183 -5.04 -5.95 5.32
C GLY A 183 -5.44 -4.47 5.31
N TYR A 184 -4.44 -3.61 5.31
CA TYR A 184 -4.54 -2.19 5.04
C TYR A 184 -3.80 -1.86 3.73
N PRO A 185 -4.16 -0.82 2.96
CA PRO A 185 -3.52 -0.56 1.68
C PRO A 185 -2.06 -0.10 1.83
N TYR A 186 -1.69 0.48 2.97
CA TYR A 186 -0.36 1.06 3.16
C TYR A 186 0.64 0.07 3.74
N LYS A 187 1.79 -0.06 3.09
CA LYS A 187 2.92 -0.84 3.60
C LYS A 187 3.60 -0.14 4.78
N GLN A 188 3.69 1.18 4.71
CA GLN A 188 4.26 2.02 5.75
C GLN A 188 3.54 3.36 5.82
N MET A 189 3.68 3.99 6.98
CA MET A 189 3.16 5.32 7.25
C MET A 189 4.32 6.30 7.45
N LEU A 190 4.34 7.35 6.66
CA LEU A 190 5.25 8.49 6.75
C LEU A 190 4.49 9.72 7.29
N TYR A 191 5.24 10.66 7.84
CA TYR A 191 4.67 11.92 8.32
C TYR A 191 5.36 13.09 7.63
N TYR A 192 4.55 14.04 7.16
CA TYR A 192 5.01 15.26 6.53
C TYR A 192 4.48 16.46 7.29
N ARG A 193 5.18 17.59 7.25
CA ARG A 193 4.65 18.89 7.68
C ARG A 193 4.59 19.83 6.48
N LEU A 194 3.82 20.91 6.59
CA LEU A 194 3.91 21.98 5.61
C LEU A 194 5.33 22.58 5.65
N SER A 195 5.89 22.84 4.48
CA SER A 195 7.21 23.45 4.36
C SER A 195 7.11 24.95 4.63
N ASP A 196 7.96 25.45 5.54
CA ASP A 196 8.02 26.87 5.90
C ASP A 196 8.64 27.74 4.79
N VAL A 197 9.29 27.11 3.81
CA VAL A 197 10.03 27.79 2.73
C VAL A 197 9.36 27.66 1.36
N TYR A 198 8.22 26.98 1.27
CA TYR A 198 7.54 26.72 0.00
C TYR A 198 6.91 27.99 -0.60
N ASN A 199 7.23 28.25 -1.86
CA ASN A 199 6.64 29.32 -2.66
C ASN A 199 5.84 28.76 -3.83
N GLU A 200 4.52 28.92 -3.78
CA GLU A 200 3.58 28.38 -4.78
C GLU A 200 3.87 28.83 -6.23
N ARG A 201 4.56 29.96 -6.43
CA ARG A 201 4.88 30.46 -7.77
C ARG A 201 6.12 29.84 -8.39
N ASN A 202 7.09 29.46 -7.57
CA ASN A 202 8.43 29.09 -8.02
C ASN A 202 8.80 27.64 -7.71
N ASP A 203 8.17 27.04 -6.69
CA ASP A 203 8.53 25.72 -6.22
C ASP A 203 7.57 24.65 -6.77
N PRO A 204 8.09 23.46 -7.11
CA PRO A 204 7.26 22.29 -7.39
C PRO A 204 6.33 21.97 -6.21
N MET A 205 5.09 21.57 -6.50
CA MET A 205 4.09 21.23 -5.48
C MET A 205 4.56 20.12 -4.52
N GLU A 206 5.47 19.25 -4.96
CA GLU A 206 6.12 18.24 -4.12
C GLU A 206 6.85 18.83 -2.91
N MET A 207 7.40 20.04 -3.05
CA MET A 207 8.14 20.74 -2.00
C MET A 207 7.23 21.39 -0.95
N LYS A 208 5.91 21.43 -1.20
CA LYS A 208 4.92 21.94 -0.24
C LYS A 208 4.95 21.18 1.09
N TYR A 209 5.33 19.90 1.04
CA TYR A 209 5.34 19.02 2.19
C TYR A 209 6.76 18.54 2.49
N ALA A 210 7.28 18.91 3.67
CA ALA A 210 8.58 18.48 4.15
C ALA A 210 8.44 17.17 4.96
N TYR A 211 9.27 16.17 4.65
CA TYR A 211 9.32 14.92 5.40
C TYR A 211 9.79 15.16 6.85
N ILE A 212 9.15 14.50 7.82
CA ILE A 212 9.56 14.52 9.22
C ILE A 212 10.42 13.27 9.47
N ASP A 213 11.72 13.48 9.65
CA ASP A 213 12.70 12.42 9.91
C ASP A 213 12.75 12.03 11.41
N GLU A 214 12.30 12.92 12.29
CA GLU A 214 12.23 12.66 13.74
C GLU A 214 11.11 11.64 14.09
N SER A 215 11.42 10.69 14.96
CA SER A 215 10.44 9.72 15.45
C SER A 215 9.37 10.41 16.32
N ILE A 216 8.09 10.23 15.97
CA ILE A 216 6.97 10.76 16.76
C ILE A 216 6.41 9.66 17.66
N SER A 217 6.44 9.89 18.97
CA SER A 217 5.81 9.01 19.96
C SER A 217 4.30 8.93 19.75
N LYS A 218 3.80 7.69 19.66
CA LYS A 218 2.36 7.39 19.65
C LYS A 218 1.75 7.33 21.05
N SER A 219 2.60 7.20 22.08
CA SER A 219 2.23 7.12 23.50
C SER A 219 2.12 8.47 24.17
#